data_AF-A0A6C0BXC9-F1
#
_entry.id   AF-A0A6C0BXC9-F1
#
_cell.length_a   1.000
_cell.length_b   1.000
_cell.length_c   1.000
_cell.angle_alpha   90.00
_cell.angle_beta   90.00
_cell.angle_gamma   90.00
#
_symmetry.space_group_name_H-M   'P 1'
#
loop_
_entity.id
_entity.type
_entity.pdbx_description
1 polymer ?
#
loop_
_entity_poly.entity_id
_entity_poly.type
_entity_poly.pdbx_seq_one_letter_code
_entity_poly.pdbx_strand_id
1 'polypeptide(L)'
;MFDIIIITGIIITLITMMIGSNNPNTLSGIQIGLGFILIGVLLYCNLRITDIYESKNIFGIILDVMPHLLIICSIIICIYIIGKYFTKISTDKVSDSFKLFKNWFILLTIFQVVSILYYYSKPENKKKSDYLIYIFGIFNSLFLIIMYTSLTYFTTDGFRNITM
;
A
#
# COMPACT_ATOMS: atom_id res chain seq x y z
N MET A 1 13.68 13.96 -7.07
CA MET A 1 14.43 12.88 -6.39
C MET A 1 13.49 11.86 -5.76
N PHE A 2 12.50 12.27 -4.95
CA PHE A 2 11.50 11.36 -4.38
C PHE A 2 10.65 10.66 -5.45
N ASP A 3 10.34 11.30 -6.59
CA ASP A 3 9.60 10.66 -7.70
C ASP A 3 10.32 9.41 -8.21
N ILE A 4 11.65 9.48 -8.35
CA ILE A 4 12.47 8.35 -8.79
C ILE A 4 12.40 7.21 -7.76
N ILE A 5 12.43 7.53 -6.47
CA ILE A 5 12.33 6.54 -5.37
C ILE A 5 10.95 5.85 -5.42
N ILE A 6 9.88 6.64 -5.58
CA ILE A 6 8.51 6.12 -5.66
C ILE A 6 8.34 5.25 -6.91
N ILE A 7 8.77 5.73 -8.08
CA ILE A 7 8.68 4.99 -9.35
C ILE A 7 9.47 3.69 -9.26
N THR A 8 10.68 3.72 -8.68
CA THR A 8 11.49 2.52 -8.45
C THR A 8 10.74 1.51 -7.58
N GLY A 9 10.13 1.98 -6.48
CA GLY A 9 9.30 1.14 -5.62
C GLY A 9 8.10 0.53 -6.36
N ILE A 10 7.39 1.31 -7.18
CA ILE A 10 6.28 0.83 -8.01
C ILE A 10 6.75 -0.26 -8.99
N ILE A 11 7.86 -0.03 -9.68
CA ILE A 11 8.43 -1.00 -10.64
C ILE A 11 8.79 -2.31 -9.94
N ILE A 12 9.51 -2.24 -8.83
CA ILE A 12 9.89 -3.43 -8.05
C ILE A 12 8.64 -4.21 -7.65
N THR A 13 7.62 -3.52 -7.12
CA THR A 13 6.40 -4.15 -6.63
C THR A 13 5.59 -4.80 -7.77
N LEU A 14 5.47 -4.14 -8.93
CA LEU A 14 4.77 -4.69 -10.10
C LEU A 14 5.49 -5.90 -10.68
N ILE A 15 6.82 -5.84 -10.83
CA ILE A 15 7.61 -6.97 -11.33
C ILE A 15 7.46 -8.17 -10.39
N THR A 16 7.56 -7.96 -9.07
CA THR A 16 7.40 -9.06 -8.12
C THR A 16 5.98 -9.64 -8.11
N MET A 17 4.95 -8.81 -8.29
CA MET A 17 3.59 -9.30 -8.47
C MET A 17 3.43 -10.16 -9.74
N MET A 18 4.02 -9.75 -10.86
CA MET A 18 3.92 -10.49 -12.14
C MET A 18 4.60 -11.87 -12.08
N ILE A 19 5.66 -12.02 -11.27
CA ILE A 19 6.34 -13.31 -11.07
C ILE A 19 5.42 -14.34 -10.36
N GLY A 20 4.34 -13.89 -9.71
CA GLY A 20 3.12 -14.69 -9.46
C GLY A 20 3.19 -15.83 -8.44
N SER A 21 4.37 -16.23 -7.98
CA SER A 21 4.54 -17.26 -6.94
C SER A 21 4.63 -16.60 -5.57
N ASN A 22 3.96 -17.12 -4.53
CA ASN A 22 4.16 -16.68 -3.15
C ASN A 22 5.47 -17.27 -2.57
N ASN A 23 6.58 -17.24 -3.31
CA ASN A 23 7.84 -17.76 -2.80
C ASN A 23 8.54 -16.70 -1.89
N PRO A 24 9.53 -17.09 -1.07
CA PRO A 24 10.23 -16.15 -0.19
C PRO A 24 10.78 -14.91 -0.92
N ASN A 25 11.32 -15.08 -2.12
CA ASN A 25 11.96 -14.01 -2.87
C ASN A 25 10.96 -12.95 -3.36
N THR A 26 9.79 -13.39 -3.83
CA THR A 26 8.71 -12.49 -4.25
C THR A 26 8.13 -11.70 -3.09
N LEU A 27 7.98 -12.32 -1.91
CA LEU A 27 7.46 -11.66 -0.71
C LEU A 27 8.44 -10.59 -0.21
N SER A 28 9.73 -10.93 -0.18
CA SER A 28 10.79 -9.99 0.14
C SER A 28 10.82 -8.83 -0.86
N GLY A 29 10.68 -9.10 -2.16
CA GLY A 29 10.66 -8.04 -3.17
C GLY A 29 9.41 -7.15 -3.08
N ILE A 30 8.24 -7.69 -2.72
CA ILE A 30 7.04 -6.88 -2.41
C ILE A 30 7.30 -5.98 -1.20
N GLN A 31 7.89 -6.50 -0.12
CA GLN A 31 8.24 -5.70 1.05
C GLN A 31 9.25 -4.60 0.73
N ILE A 32 10.27 -4.91 -0.07
CA ILE A 32 11.27 -3.93 -0.54
C ILE A 32 10.58 -2.85 -1.39
N GLY A 33 9.77 -3.24 -2.38
CA GLY A 33 9.06 -2.30 -3.24
C GLY A 33 8.14 -1.36 -2.47
N LEU A 34 7.35 -1.90 -1.53
CA LEU A 34 6.52 -1.12 -0.61
C LEU A 34 7.37 -0.22 0.31
N GLY A 35 8.55 -0.68 0.74
CA GLY A 35 9.49 0.12 1.53
C GLY A 35 10.03 1.34 0.77
N PHE A 36 10.38 1.17 -0.52
CA PHE A 36 10.77 2.28 -1.38
C PHE A 36 9.62 3.28 -1.56
N ILE A 37 8.40 2.81 -1.79
CA ILE A 37 7.21 3.67 -1.86
C ILE A 37 7.03 4.44 -0.54
N LEU A 38 7.13 3.77 0.60
CA LEU A 38 7.00 4.38 1.93
C LEU A 38 8.02 5.50 2.14
N ILE A 39 9.31 5.23 1.89
CA ILE A 39 10.38 6.23 2.01
C ILE A 39 10.13 7.41 1.07
N GLY A 40 9.74 7.13 -0.17
CA GLY A 40 9.40 8.15 -1.15
C GLY A 40 8.25 9.06 -0.69
N VAL A 41 7.17 8.48 -0.18
CA VAL A 41 6.02 9.22 0.37
C VAL A 41 6.41 10.00 1.63
N LEU A 42 7.24 9.46 2.52
CA LEU A 42 7.70 10.16 3.72
C LEU A 42 8.54 11.40 3.37
N LEU A 43 9.50 11.25 2.45
CA LEU A 43 10.29 12.38 1.94
C LEU A 43 9.40 13.43 1.28
N TYR A 44 8.40 12.98 0.54
CA TYR A 44 7.42 13.85 -0.09
C TYR A 44 6.61 14.67 0.92
N CYS A 45 6.10 14.01 1.97
CA CYS A 45 5.36 14.67 3.04
C CYS A 45 6.22 15.69 3.78
N ASN A 46 7.49 15.36 4.06
CA ASN A 46 8.40 16.24 4.78
C ASN A 46 8.64 17.57 4.02
N LEU A 47 8.83 17.50 2.69
CA LEU A 47 9.00 18.69 1.85
C LEU A 47 7.75 19.59 1.80
N ARG A 48 6.56 19.01 1.97
CA ARG A 48 5.28 19.72 1.86
C ARG A 48 4.70 20.14 3.19
N ILE A 49 5.20 19.60 4.30
CA ILE A 49 4.80 19.97 5.65
C ILE A 49 5.05 21.47 5.88
N THR A 50 6.19 22.00 5.44
CA THR A 50 6.53 23.42 5.56
C THR A 50 5.53 24.32 4.83
N ASP A 51 5.04 23.91 3.65
CA ASP A 51 4.04 24.66 2.87
C ASP A 51 2.65 24.67 3.54
N ILE A 52 2.34 23.66 4.37
CA ILE A 52 1.03 23.49 5.02
C ILE A 52 0.93 24.34 6.30
N TYR A 53 2.04 24.52 7.04
CA TYR A 53 2.05 25.22 8.32
C TYR A 53 1.92 26.75 8.22
N GLU A 54 2.22 27.36 7.07
CA GLU A 54 2.32 28.83 6.97
C GLU A 54 0.99 29.60 6.88
N SER A 55 -0.18 28.95 6.71
CA SER A 55 -1.41 29.74 6.47
C SER A 55 -2.76 29.13 6.85
N LYS A 56 -2.80 27.98 7.54
CA LYS A 56 -4.06 27.24 7.74
C LYS A 56 -4.46 27.06 9.19
N ASN A 57 -5.77 27.19 9.41
CA ASN A 57 -6.43 26.81 10.66
C ASN A 57 -6.21 25.30 10.92
N ILE A 58 -6.16 24.89 12.19
CA ILE A 58 -5.78 23.52 12.61
C ILE A 58 -6.58 22.43 11.86
N PHE A 59 -7.88 22.66 11.64
CA PHE A 59 -8.75 21.74 10.88
C PHE A 59 -8.31 21.56 9.42
N GLY A 60 -7.82 22.61 8.77
CA GLY A 60 -7.32 22.53 7.39
C GLY A 60 -6.02 21.72 7.30
N ILE A 61 -5.14 21.86 8.31
CA ILE A 61 -3.90 21.08 8.41
C ILE A 61 -4.23 19.59 8.56
N ILE A 62 -5.19 19.24 9.43
CA ILE A 62 -5.60 17.84 9.63
C ILE A 62 -6.12 17.24 8.32
N LEU A 63 -6.99 17.94 7.59
CA LEU A 63 -7.57 17.44 6.35
C LEU A 63 -6.54 17.24 5.23
N ASP A 64 -5.48 18.05 5.19
CA ASP A 64 -4.40 17.94 4.21
C ASP A 64 -3.41 16.82 4.56
N VAL A 65 -3.16 16.57 5.85
CA VAL A 65 -2.19 15.56 6.33
C VAL A 65 -2.81 14.17 6.42
N MET A 66 -4.09 14.05 6.76
CA MET A 66 -4.78 12.77 6.94
C MET A 66 -4.64 11.79 5.76
N PRO A 67 -4.77 12.19 4.48
CA PRO A 67 -4.64 11.27 3.35
C PRO A 67 -3.26 10.64 3.26
N HIS A 68 -2.23 11.42 3.59
CA HIS A 68 -0.83 10.98 3.64
C HIS A 68 -0.59 10.00 4.79
N LEU A 69 -1.19 10.29 5.95
CA LEU A 69 -1.07 9.43 7.12
C LEU A 69 -1.74 8.07 6.87
N LEU A 70 -2.91 8.05 6.20
CA LEU A 70 -3.60 6.81 5.84
C LEU A 70 -2.75 5.89 4.96
N ILE A 71 -2.07 6.43 3.94
CA ILE A 71 -1.21 5.60 3.07
C ILE A 71 0.07 5.13 3.77
N ILE A 72 0.67 5.97 4.63
CA ILE A 72 1.85 5.60 5.41
C ILE A 72 1.49 4.44 6.35
N CYS A 73 0.42 4.59 7.12
CA CYS A 73 -0.04 3.55 8.04
C CYS A 73 -0.42 2.26 7.31
N SER A 74 -1.12 2.35 6.17
CA SER A 74 -1.53 1.17 5.42
C SER A 74 -0.34 0.36 4.91
N ILE A 75 0.69 1.04 4.38
CA ILE A 75 1.92 0.38 3.91
C ILE A 75 2.67 -0.26 5.09
N ILE A 76 2.84 0.45 6.21
CA ILE A 76 3.52 -0.09 7.40
C ILE A 76 2.81 -1.34 7.92
N ILE A 77 1.49 -1.30 8.04
CA ILE A 77 0.69 -2.44 8.49
C ILE A 77 0.82 -3.60 7.50
N CYS A 78 0.81 -3.34 6.19
CA CYS A 78 1.00 -4.39 5.19
C CYS A 78 2.36 -5.09 5.33
N ILE A 79 3.44 -4.31 5.43
CA ILE A 79 4.80 -4.83 5.63
C ILE A 79 4.86 -5.69 6.90
N TYR A 80 4.25 -5.21 8.00
CA TYR A 80 4.15 -5.95 9.25
C TYR A 80 3.38 -7.27 9.10
N ILE A 81 2.22 -7.27 8.44
CA ILE A 81 1.42 -8.49 8.20
C ILE A 81 2.24 -9.50 7.40
N ILE A 82 2.85 -9.07 6.28
CA ILE A 82 3.67 -9.95 5.44
C ILE A 82 4.86 -10.49 6.23
N GLY A 83 5.52 -9.67 7.06
CA GLY A 83 6.65 -10.09 7.87
C GLY A 83 6.26 -11.09 8.97
N LYS A 84 5.17 -10.81 9.70
CA LYS A 84 4.68 -11.67 10.78
C LYS A 84 4.26 -13.05 10.28
N TYR A 85 3.60 -13.11 9.12
CA TYR A 85 3.10 -14.36 8.54
C TYR A 85 3.98 -14.87 7.38
N PHE A 86 5.24 -14.43 7.30
CA PHE A 86 6.11 -14.67 6.16
C PHE A 86 6.20 -16.16 5.79
N THR A 87 6.49 -17.02 6.76
CA THR A 87 6.62 -18.48 6.55
C THR A 87 5.33 -19.12 6.06
N LYS A 88 4.18 -18.68 6.57
CA LYS A 88 2.87 -19.18 6.18
C LYS A 88 2.52 -18.77 4.75
N ILE A 89 2.80 -17.51 4.38
CA ILE A 89 2.57 -17.01 3.03
C ILE A 89 3.56 -17.67 2.06
N SER A 90 4.82 -17.81 2.45
CA SER A 90 5.89 -18.34 1.59
C SER A 90 5.76 -19.83 1.25
N THR A 91 5.04 -20.57 2.10
CA THR A 91 4.72 -21.99 1.92
C THR A 91 3.32 -22.21 1.32
N ASP A 92 2.68 -21.15 0.84
CA ASP A 92 1.35 -21.15 0.22
C ASP A 92 0.22 -21.71 1.11
N LYS A 93 0.41 -21.72 2.44
CA LYS A 93 -0.58 -22.12 3.47
C LYS A 93 -1.57 -21.01 3.77
N VAL A 94 -1.99 -20.29 2.73
CA VAL A 94 -2.91 -19.15 2.79
C VAL A 94 -4.07 -19.35 1.84
N SER A 95 -5.23 -18.82 2.21
CA SER A 95 -6.43 -18.86 1.36
C SER A 95 -6.21 -18.12 0.05
N ASP A 96 -6.92 -18.51 -1.00
CA ASP A 96 -6.90 -17.76 -2.26
C ASP A 96 -7.52 -16.35 -2.10
N SER A 97 -8.45 -16.19 -1.15
CA SER A 97 -8.96 -14.88 -0.74
C SER A 97 -7.84 -13.95 -0.28
N PHE A 98 -6.92 -14.43 0.56
CA PHE A 98 -5.76 -13.62 0.98
C PHE A 98 -4.93 -13.16 -0.22
N LYS A 99 -4.68 -14.06 -1.19
CA LYS A 99 -3.89 -13.75 -2.39
C LYS A 99 -4.57 -12.66 -3.24
N LEU A 100 -5.89 -12.75 -3.40
CA LEU A 100 -6.69 -11.74 -4.08
C LEU A 100 -6.64 -10.39 -3.36
N PHE A 101 -6.92 -10.35 -2.06
CA PHE A 101 -6.92 -9.10 -1.28
C PHE A 101 -5.53 -8.47 -1.19
N LYS A 102 -4.45 -9.27 -1.13
CA LYS A 102 -3.07 -8.80 -1.23
C LYS A 102 -2.83 -8.06 -2.55
N ASN A 103 -3.22 -8.65 -3.67
CA ASN A 103 -3.01 -8.06 -4.99
C ASN A 103 -3.84 -6.79 -5.18
N TRP A 104 -5.09 -6.79 -4.73
CA TRP A 104 -5.96 -5.62 -4.74
C TRP A 104 -5.43 -4.48 -3.87
N PHE A 105 -4.93 -4.79 -2.67
CA PHE A 105 -4.28 -3.82 -1.79
C PHE A 105 -3.08 -3.16 -2.47
N ILE A 106 -2.22 -3.94 -3.14
CA ILE A 106 -1.05 -3.38 -3.82
C ILE A 106 -1.48 -2.47 -4.98
N LEU A 107 -2.42 -2.90 -5.82
CA LEU A 107 -2.92 -2.09 -6.93
C LEU A 107 -3.54 -0.77 -6.44
N LEU A 108 -4.40 -0.83 -5.43
CA LEU A 108 -5.02 0.37 -4.87
C LEU A 108 -4.00 1.28 -4.18
N THR A 109 -2.99 0.73 -3.51
CA THR A 109 -1.87 1.50 -2.98
C THR A 109 -1.16 2.26 -4.10
N ILE A 110 -0.86 1.62 -5.22
CA ILE A 110 -0.24 2.28 -6.37
C ILE A 110 -1.13 3.41 -6.91
N PHE A 111 -2.43 3.16 -7.11
CA PHE A 111 -3.37 4.21 -7.53
C PHE A 111 -3.47 5.37 -6.54
N GLN A 112 -3.42 5.08 -5.23
CA GLN A 112 -3.43 6.08 -4.18
C GLN A 112 -2.17 6.95 -4.22
N VAL A 113 -0.98 6.35 -4.35
CA VAL A 113 0.30 7.09 -4.52
C VAL A 113 0.28 7.96 -5.76
N VAL A 114 -0.16 7.42 -6.90
CA VAL A 114 -0.25 8.17 -8.16
C VAL A 114 -1.23 9.34 -8.03
N SER A 115 -2.34 9.15 -7.32
CA SER A 115 -3.32 10.22 -7.05
C SER A 115 -2.74 11.33 -6.17
N ILE A 116 -1.86 11.00 -5.22
CA ILE A 116 -1.11 11.98 -4.42
C ILE A 116 -0.16 12.76 -5.33
N LEU A 117 0.64 12.09 -6.17
CA LEU A 117 1.54 12.77 -7.10
C LEU A 117 0.77 13.67 -8.08
N TYR A 118 -0.39 13.21 -8.57
CA TYR A 118 -1.24 13.98 -9.47
C TYR A 118 -1.84 15.22 -8.79
N TYR A 119 -2.32 15.09 -7.54
CA TYR A 119 -2.90 16.20 -6.75
C TYR A 119 -2.01 17.44 -6.74
N TYR A 120 -0.72 17.24 -6.51
CA TYR A 120 0.24 18.33 -6.37
C TYR A 120 0.82 18.81 -7.70
N SER A 121 0.79 17.99 -8.76
CA SER A 121 1.22 18.42 -10.10
C SER A 121 0.15 19.27 -10.81
N LYS A 122 -1.13 19.11 -10.47
CA LYS A 122 -2.25 19.88 -11.05
C LYS A 122 -3.17 20.46 -9.96
N PRO A 123 -2.77 21.58 -9.33
CA PRO A 123 -3.48 22.16 -8.19
C PRO A 123 -4.91 22.66 -8.53
N GLU A 124 -5.26 22.81 -9.80
CA GLU A 124 -6.61 23.18 -10.23
C GLU A 124 -7.65 22.05 -10.03
N ASN A 125 -7.21 20.80 -9.96
CA ASN A 125 -8.06 19.61 -9.82
C ASN A 125 -8.06 18.99 -8.41
N LYS A 126 -7.58 19.73 -7.40
CA LYS A 126 -7.36 19.25 -6.02
C LYS A 126 -8.51 18.43 -5.44
N LYS A 127 -9.74 18.94 -5.54
CA LYS A 127 -10.94 18.30 -4.97
C LYS A 127 -11.18 16.87 -5.49
N LYS A 128 -10.86 16.58 -6.76
CA LYS A 128 -11.04 15.25 -7.35
C LYS A 128 -9.98 14.27 -6.87
N SER A 129 -8.73 14.71 -6.79
CA SER A 129 -7.63 13.86 -6.27
C SER A 129 -7.82 13.54 -4.79
N ASP A 130 -8.23 14.52 -3.97
CA ASP A 130 -8.47 14.31 -2.54
C ASP A 130 -9.47 13.17 -2.31
N TYR A 131 -10.59 13.22 -3.02
CA TYR A 131 -11.64 12.21 -2.92
C TYR A 131 -11.14 10.80 -3.30
N LEU A 132 -10.33 10.69 -4.36
CA LEU A 132 -9.73 9.41 -4.77
C LEU A 132 -8.77 8.87 -3.73
N ILE A 133 -7.91 9.71 -3.16
CA ILE A 133 -6.94 9.30 -2.13
C ILE A 133 -7.69 8.77 -0.90
N TYR A 134 -8.77 9.44 -0.48
CA TYR A 134 -9.61 8.99 0.64
C TYR A 134 -10.29 7.66 0.35
N ILE A 135 -10.94 7.52 -0.82
CA ILE A 135 -11.62 6.26 -1.18
C ILE A 135 -10.64 5.10 -1.20
N PHE A 136 -9.50 5.26 -1.88
CA PHE A 136 -8.49 4.20 -1.95
C PHE A 136 -7.92 3.89 -0.57
N GLY A 137 -7.75 4.90 0.29
CA GLY A 137 -7.36 4.70 1.68
C GLY A 137 -8.36 3.82 2.46
N ILE A 138 -9.66 4.09 2.35
CA ILE A 138 -10.72 3.31 3.02
C ILE A 138 -10.70 1.85 2.56
N PHE A 139 -10.65 1.62 1.24
CA PHE A 139 -10.58 0.26 0.70
C PHE A 139 -9.29 -0.46 1.12
N ASN A 140 -8.15 0.24 1.11
CA ASN A 140 -6.88 -0.32 1.58
C ASN A 140 -6.95 -0.73 3.07
N SER A 141 -7.56 0.09 3.92
CA SER A 141 -7.79 -0.26 5.34
C SER A 141 -8.66 -1.51 5.48
N LEU A 142 -9.76 -1.61 4.72
CA LEU A 142 -10.62 -2.80 4.72
C LEU A 142 -9.85 -4.04 4.27
N PHE A 143 -9.05 -3.94 3.21
CA PHE A 143 -8.26 -5.06 2.71
C PHE A 143 -7.21 -5.53 3.71
N LEU A 144 -6.58 -4.61 4.45
CA LEU A 144 -5.65 -4.98 5.52
C LEU A 144 -6.34 -5.75 6.64
N ILE A 145 -7.55 -5.35 7.05
CA ILE A 145 -8.34 -6.07 8.05
C ILE A 145 -8.67 -7.48 7.54
N ILE A 146 -9.11 -7.60 6.29
CA ILE A 146 -9.44 -8.90 5.68
C ILE A 146 -8.19 -9.77 5.55
N MET A 147 -7.05 -9.21 5.13
CA MET A 147 -5.78 -9.93 5.04
C MET A 147 -5.34 -10.44 6.41
N TYR A 148 -5.39 -9.59 7.43
CA TYR A 148 -5.00 -9.95 8.79
C TYR A 148 -5.90 -11.04 9.39
N THR A 149 -7.23 -10.89 9.26
CA THR A 149 -8.19 -11.87 9.74
C THR A 149 -8.08 -13.20 9.00
N SER A 150 -7.91 -13.17 7.67
CA SER A 150 -7.64 -14.36 6.86
C SER A 150 -6.37 -15.08 7.30
N LEU A 151 -5.30 -14.35 7.58
CA LEU A 151 -4.04 -14.96 8.04
C LEU A 151 -4.12 -15.47 9.48
N THR A 152 -4.95 -14.87 10.32
CA THR A 152 -5.09 -15.28 11.72
C THR A 152 -5.97 -16.50 11.87
N TYR A 153 -7.12 -16.55 11.18
CA TYR A 153 -8.17 -17.55 11.44
C TYR A 153 -8.39 -18.54 10.30
N PHE A 154 -7.98 -18.22 9.07
CA PHE A 154 -8.26 -19.03 7.88
C PHE A 154 -6.96 -19.56 7.27
N THR A 155 -6.26 -20.42 8.03
CA THR A 155 -5.15 -21.25 7.53
C THR A 155 -5.66 -22.28 6.52
N THR A 156 -4.91 -22.52 5.45
CA THR A 156 -5.11 -23.69 4.58
C THR A 156 -3.96 -24.67 4.82
N ASP A 157 -4.22 -25.97 4.60
CA ASP A 157 -3.18 -27.00 4.68
C ASP A 157 -2.22 -26.99 3.48
N GLY A 158 -2.35 -26.01 2.59
CA GLY A 158 -1.60 -25.94 1.32
C GLY A 158 -2.13 -26.88 0.23
N PHE A 159 -3.07 -27.76 0.56
CA PHE A 159 -3.79 -28.57 -0.42
C PHE A 159 -4.85 -27.71 -1.11
N ARG A 160 -4.56 -27.30 -2.33
CA ARG A 160 -5.59 -26.88 -3.28
C ARG A 160 -6.28 -28.17 -3.72
N ASN A 161 -7.58 -28.28 -3.53
CA ASN A 161 -8.35 -29.35 -4.16
C ASN A 161 -8.04 -29.28 -5.66
N ILE A 162 -7.25 -30.24 -6.14
CA ILE A 162 -7.12 -30.55 -7.54
C ILE A 162 -8.46 -31.20 -7.88
N THR A 163 -9.48 -30.39 -8.13
CA THR A 163 -10.70 -30.91 -8.75
C THR A 163 -10.30 -31.43 -10.12
N MET A 164 -10.52 -32.73 -10.29
CA MET A 164 -10.41 -33.51 -11.52
C MET A 164 -11.00 -32.81 -12.74
#